data_AF-A0A2J7ZL22-F1
#
_entry.id   AF-A0A2J7ZL22-F1
#
_cell.length_a   1.000
_cell.length_b   1.000
_cell.length_c   1.000
_cell.angle_alpha   90.00
_cell.angle_beta   90.00
_cell.angle_gamma   90.00
#
_symmetry.space_group_name_H-M   'P 1'
#
loop_
_entity.id
_entity.type
_entity.pdbx_description
1 polymer ?
#
loop_
_entity_poly.entity_id
_entity_poly.type
_entity_poly.pdbx_seq_one_letter_code
_entity_poly.pdbx_strand_id
1 'polypeptide(L)'
;MRCGAIFIIIAGFTQADSANFKPFLPNDQPDQWKQIFNGASIAFFSFIGFDAVATAAEEVVNPSKNMPIGILASMSIVTVIYFLMCVVLCLMVPRNMISADATFAVAFEYVGLGWAKHIVAIGAILGILTSTMMGIYAPARILAGCTREGMLPPFMARNYVPGGYKVPFYPFIPCGSLFVNTFLLGQLDVRSYKRFGWWTLAVALIYFLYGIFAAQNKDDHETLPVLTDADVDPSHPSIKAIEDSPAAAPAAADEDRRGEVYMVKMD
;
A
#
# COMPACT_ATOMS: atom_id res chain seq x y z
N MET A 1 -12.45 7.67 -4.12
CA MET A 1 -11.75 8.95 -3.84
C MET A 1 -12.23 10.12 -4.71
N ARG A 2 -12.30 10.00 -6.04
CA ARG A 2 -12.62 11.13 -6.95
C ARG A 2 -13.99 11.78 -6.73
N CYS A 3 -15.04 10.98 -6.46
CA CYS A 3 -16.38 11.50 -6.24
C CYS A 3 -16.52 12.33 -4.95
N GLY A 4 -15.77 11.98 -3.90
CA GLY A 4 -15.80 12.70 -2.62
C GLY A 4 -15.18 14.09 -2.73
N ALA A 5 -14.05 14.22 -3.43
CA ALA A 5 -13.40 15.52 -3.65
C ALA A 5 -14.27 16.46 -4.49
N ILE A 6 -14.89 15.94 -5.56
CA ILE A 6 -15.80 16.72 -6.41
C ILE A 6 -17.02 17.20 -5.61
N PHE A 7 -17.59 16.33 -4.77
CA PHE A 7 -18.69 16.69 -3.88
C PHE A 7 -18.30 17.83 -2.93
N ILE A 8 -17.13 17.76 -2.30
CA ILE A 8 -16.63 18.81 -1.40
C ILE A 8 -16.51 20.15 -2.15
N ILE A 9 -15.98 20.12 -3.38
CA ILE A 9 -15.82 21.34 -4.18
C ILE A 9 -17.20 21.96 -4.49
N ILE A 10 -18.14 21.15 -5.00
CA ILE A 10 -19.47 21.64 -5.38
C ILE A 10 -20.25 22.14 -4.16
N ALA A 11 -20.31 21.34 -3.09
CA ALA A 11 -21.05 21.67 -1.87
C ALA A 11 -20.39 22.81 -1.06
N GLY A 12 -19.08 23.00 -1.21
CA GLY A 12 -18.39 24.11 -0.58
C GLY A 12 -18.58 25.43 -1.32
N PHE A 13 -18.69 25.42 -2.66
CA PHE A 13 -18.99 26.63 -3.44
C PHE A 13 -20.41 27.17 -3.19
N THR A 14 -21.37 26.32 -2.83
CA THR A 14 -22.73 26.80 -2.50
C THR A 14 -22.81 27.58 -1.19
N GLN A 15 -21.78 27.49 -0.36
CA GLN A 15 -21.69 28.14 0.95
C GLN A 15 -20.47 29.08 1.06
N ALA A 16 -19.93 29.48 -0.08
CA ALA A 16 -18.76 30.34 -0.13
C ALA A 16 -19.11 31.78 0.23
N ASP A 17 -18.48 32.31 1.28
CA ASP A 17 -18.53 33.74 1.59
C ASP A 17 -17.19 34.41 1.26
N SER A 18 -17.24 35.37 0.33
CA SER A 18 -16.06 36.15 -0.07
C SER A 18 -15.50 37.05 1.05
N ALA A 19 -16.28 37.29 2.11
CA ALA A 19 -15.83 38.00 3.30
C ALA A 19 -14.79 37.21 4.10
N ASN A 20 -14.89 35.87 4.13
CA ASN A 20 -13.94 34.99 4.82
C ASN A 20 -12.53 35.00 4.19
N PHE A 21 -12.44 35.40 2.92
CA PHE A 21 -11.18 35.48 2.18
C PHE A 21 -10.34 36.71 2.57
N LYS A 22 -10.92 37.69 3.26
CA LYS A 22 -10.23 38.91 3.71
C LYS A 22 -10.01 38.88 5.22
N PRO A 23 -8.79 39.13 5.72
CA PRO A 23 -7.52 39.31 4.99
C PRO A 23 -6.94 37.96 4.54
N PHE A 24 -6.35 37.88 3.34
CA PHE A 24 -5.68 36.68 2.81
C PHE A 24 -4.35 36.39 3.53
N LEU A 25 -3.62 37.44 3.89
CA LEU A 25 -2.39 37.38 4.69
C LEU A 25 -2.53 38.29 5.90
N PRO A 26 -2.12 37.89 7.12
CA PRO A 26 -2.10 38.78 8.26
C PRO A 26 -0.98 39.80 8.03
N ASN A 27 -1.32 41.07 7.82
CA ASN A 27 -0.31 42.14 7.63
C ASN A 27 0.45 42.47 8.92
N ASP A 28 0.03 41.88 10.06
CA ASP A 28 0.51 42.23 11.40
C ASP A 28 1.66 41.35 11.90
N GLN A 29 2.08 40.33 11.14
CA GLN A 29 3.23 39.47 11.52
C GLN A 29 4.45 39.68 10.60
N PRO A 30 5.65 39.95 11.14
CA PRO A 30 6.84 40.27 10.36
C PRO A 30 7.43 39.10 9.54
N ASP A 31 6.84 37.90 9.64
CA ASP A 31 7.37 36.65 9.07
C ASP A 31 6.36 35.92 8.15
N GLN A 32 5.61 36.65 7.33
CA GLN A 32 4.60 36.10 6.41
C GLN A 32 5.16 34.98 5.50
N TRP A 33 6.33 35.22 4.91
CA TRP A 33 6.97 34.26 4.02
C TRP A 33 7.32 32.95 4.73
N LYS A 34 7.78 33.01 5.99
CA LYS A 34 8.11 31.80 6.76
C LYS A 34 6.88 30.93 6.97
N GLN A 35 5.70 31.51 7.20
CA GLN A 35 4.45 30.77 7.35
C GLN A 35 3.98 30.12 6.05
N ILE A 36 4.11 30.83 4.93
CA ILE A 36 3.79 30.29 3.60
C ILE A 36 4.71 29.10 3.30
N PHE A 37 6.02 29.23 3.54
CA PHE A 37 6.97 28.14 3.32
C PHE A 37 6.74 26.94 4.26
N ASN A 38 6.38 27.19 5.52
CA ASN A 38 6.05 26.12 6.47
C ASN A 38 4.77 25.36 6.04
N GLY A 39 3.70 26.09 5.70
CA GLY A 39 2.47 25.50 5.16
C GLY A 39 2.69 24.74 3.85
N ALA A 40 3.51 25.28 2.95
CA ALA A 40 3.88 24.62 1.69
C ALA A 40 4.65 23.31 1.93
N SER A 41 5.51 23.28 2.94
CA SER A 41 6.25 22.07 3.33
C SER A 41 5.31 20.97 3.83
N ILE A 42 4.30 21.31 4.64
CA ILE A 42 3.28 20.36 5.10
C ILE A 42 2.46 19.83 3.90
N ALA A 43 2.06 20.72 2.99
CA ALA A 43 1.30 20.34 1.78
C ALA A 43 2.12 19.47 0.82
N PHE A 44 3.44 19.66 0.75
CA PHE A 44 4.33 18.84 -0.07
C PHE A 44 4.26 17.35 0.30
N PHE A 45 4.16 17.01 1.59
CA PHE A 45 4.03 15.62 2.04
C PHE A 45 2.76 14.94 1.50
N SER A 46 1.72 15.68 1.16
CA SER A 46 0.49 15.12 0.57
C SER A 46 0.65 14.66 -0.89
N PHE A 47 1.73 15.05 -1.56
CA PHE A 47 2.03 14.61 -2.94
C PHE A 47 2.90 13.34 -3.00
N ILE A 48 3.30 12.80 -1.85
CA ILE A 48 4.02 11.52 -1.78
C ILE A 48 3.09 10.38 -2.21
N GLY A 49 3.58 9.48 -3.08
CA GLY A 49 2.83 8.32 -3.56
C GLY A 49 2.63 8.25 -5.08
N PHE A 50 3.08 9.26 -5.85
CA PHE A 50 3.06 9.18 -7.32
C PHE A 50 3.99 8.09 -7.87
N ASP A 51 5.06 7.78 -7.13
CA ASP A 51 6.05 6.74 -7.39
C ASP A 51 5.45 5.33 -7.29
N ALA A 52 4.40 5.16 -6.49
CA ALA A 52 3.66 3.89 -6.40
C ALA A 52 3.08 3.47 -7.76
N VAL A 53 2.76 4.42 -8.67
CA VAL A 53 2.28 4.13 -10.03
C VAL A 53 3.35 3.44 -10.87
N ALA A 54 4.64 3.74 -10.63
CA ALA A 54 5.74 3.10 -11.34
C ALA A 54 5.87 1.61 -10.98
N THR A 55 5.37 1.17 -9.81
CA THR A 55 5.39 -0.25 -9.43
C THR A 55 4.43 -1.13 -10.25
N ALA A 56 3.47 -0.52 -10.95
CA ALA A 56 2.55 -1.23 -11.84
C ALA A 56 3.04 -1.24 -13.30
N ALA A 57 4.32 -0.90 -13.55
CA ALA A 57 4.90 -0.86 -14.89
C ALA A 57 4.67 -2.13 -15.72
N GLU A 58 4.71 -3.30 -15.06
CA GLU A 58 4.54 -4.61 -15.70
C GLU A 58 3.12 -4.82 -16.27
N GLU A 59 2.12 -4.11 -15.75
CA GLU A 59 0.70 -4.21 -16.16
C GLU A 59 0.31 -3.12 -17.18
N VAL A 60 1.20 -2.17 -17.44
CA VAL A 60 0.95 -1.04 -18.34
C VAL A 60 1.32 -1.44 -19.76
N VAL A 61 0.35 -1.42 -20.67
CA VAL A 61 0.60 -1.52 -22.10
C VAL A 61 1.49 -0.34 -22.53
N ASN A 62 2.64 -0.59 -23.15
CA ASN A 62 3.63 0.42 -23.57
C ASN A 62 4.10 1.35 -22.42
N PRO A 63 4.88 0.82 -21.44
CA PRO A 63 5.28 1.57 -20.25
C PRO A 63 6.14 2.80 -20.57
N SER A 64 6.95 2.75 -21.64
CA SER A 64 7.85 3.85 -22.03
C SER A 64 7.15 5.16 -22.37
N LYS A 65 5.89 5.11 -22.80
CA LYS A 65 5.09 6.30 -23.15
C LYS A 65 3.93 6.52 -22.19
N ASN A 66 3.26 5.45 -21.77
CA ASN A 66 2.04 5.56 -20.98
C ASN A 66 2.30 5.81 -19.50
N MET A 67 3.41 5.30 -18.94
CA MET A 67 3.76 5.55 -17.53
C MET A 67 4.07 7.03 -17.27
N PRO A 68 4.94 7.73 -18.05
CA PRO A 68 5.22 9.14 -17.80
C PRO A 68 3.99 10.04 -17.97
N ILE A 69 3.16 9.79 -19.00
CA ILE A 69 1.93 10.54 -19.24
C ILE A 69 0.93 10.31 -18.09
N GLY A 70 0.80 9.08 -17.60
CA GLY A 70 -0.08 8.76 -16.47
C GLY A 70 0.34 9.46 -15.18
N ILE A 71 1.65 9.49 -14.87
CA ILE A 71 2.17 10.18 -13.70
C ILE A 71 1.94 11.70 -13.82
N LEU A 72 2.31 12.32 -14.94
CA LEU A 72 2.15 13.77 -15.13
C LEU A 72 0.67 14.20 -15.15
N ALA A 73 -0.19 13.43 -15.82
CA ALA A 73 -1.62 13.73 -15.87
C ALA A 73 -2.27 13.60 -14.49
N SER A 74 -1.96 12.53 -13.74
CA SER A 74 -2.51 12.34 -12.39
C SER A 74 -2.03 13.41 -11.41
N MET A 75 -0.74 13.77 -11.43
CA MET A 75 -0.21 14.86 -10.59
C MET A 75 -0.85 16.21 -10.91
N SER A 76 -1.03 16.52 -12.20
CA SER A 76 -1.66 17.77 -12.62
C SER A 76 -3.12 17.85 -12.16
N ILE A 77 -3.88 16.77 -12.31
CA ILE A 77 -5.29 16.70 -11.88
C ILE A 77 -5.39 16.85 -10.36
N VAL A 78 -4.58 16.14 -9.58
CA VAL A 78 -4.60 16.21 -8.11
C VAL A 78 -4.22 17.60 -7.62
N THR A 79 -3.24 18.25 -8.25
CA THR A 79 -2.83 19.62 -7.93
C THR A 79 -3.99 20.61 -8.07
N VAL A 80 -4.73 20.54 -9.19
CA VAL A 80 -5.89 21.40 -9.43
C VAL A 80 -7.00 21.14 -8.39
N ILE A 81 -7.29 19.87 -8.10
CA ILE A 81 -8.31 19.51 -7.10
C ILE A 81 -7.91 20.02 -5.70
N TYR A 82 -6.65 19.85 -5.30
CA TYR A 82 -6.17 20.31 -3.99
C TYR A 82 -6.21 21.83 -3.88
N PHE A 83 -5.80 22.54 -4.93
CA PHE A 83 -5.90 23.99 -4.98
C PHE A 83 -7.35 24.47 -4.81
N LEU A 84 -8.29 23.86 -5.55
CA LEU A 84 -9.72 24.18 -5.43
C LEU A 84 -10.28 23.88 -4.03
N MET A 85 -9.88 22.76 -3.42
CA MET A 85 -10.29 22.41 -2.06
C MET A 85 -9.77 23.40 -1.01
N CYS A 86 -8.53 23.89 -1.15
CA CYS A 86 -7.99 24.94 -0.28
C CYS A 86 -8.76 26.25 -0.41
N VAL A 87 -9.09 26.66 -1.64
CA VAL A 87 -9.90 27.87 -1.88
C VAL A 87 -11.28 27.74 -1.25
N VAL A 88 -11.94 26.59 -1.44
CA VAL A 88 -13.24 26.30 -0.84
C VAL A 88 -13.17 26.35 0.68
N LEU A 89 -12.13 25.77 1.30
CA LEU A 89 -11.97 25.80 2.75
C LEU A 89 -11.83 27.23 3.27
N CYS A 90 -11.01 28.07 2.61
CA CYS A 90 -10.82 29.47 2.96
C CYS A 90 -12.08 30.32 2.79
N LEU A 91 -12.96 29.98 1.84
CA LEU A 91 -14.24 30.67 1.65
C LEU A 91 -15.30 30.24 2.66
N MET A 92 -15.19 29.01 3.16
CA MET A 92 -16.20 28.38 4.00
C MET A 92 -16.01 28.67 5.50
N VAL A 93 -14.77 28.75 5.98
CA VAL A 93 -14.45 28.91 7.41
C VAL A 93 -13.45 30.05 7.62
N PRO A 94 -13.71 30.99 8.56
CA PRO A 94 -12.76 32.05 8.88
C PRO A 94 -11.49 31.49 9.53
N ARG A 95 -10.32 32.05 9.18
CA ARG A 95 -8.99 31.52 9.57
C ARG A 95 -8.78 31.29 11.06
N ASN A 96 -9.43 32.08 11.92
CA ASN A 96 -9.27 32.00 13.37
C ASN A 96 -9.83 30.70 13.97
N MET A 97 -10.70 30.00 13.23
CA MET A 97 -11.36 28.77 13.66
C MET A 97 -10.81 27.52 12.96
N ILE A 98 -9.81 27.67 12.08
CA ILE A 98 -9.18 26.56 11.36
C ILE A 98 -8.05 25.99 12.24
N SER A 99 -8.35 24.89 12.92
CA SER A 99 -7.34 24.10 13.63
C SER A 99 -6.48 23.30 12.64
N ALA A 100 -5.19 23.12 12.94
CA ALA A 100 -4.26 22.34 12.10
C ALA A 100 -4.69 20.88 11.89
N ASP A 101 -5.45 20.31 12.83
CA ASP A 101 -5.95 18.93 12.78
C ASP A 101 -7.42 18.84 12.31
N ALA A 102 -8.03 19.96 11.88
CA ALA A 102 -9.43 19.97 11.47
C ALA A 102 -9.62 19.30 10.10
N THR A 103 -10.56 18.36 10.02
CA THR A 103 -10.94 17.73 8.76
C THR A 103 -12.00 18.57 8.02
N PHE A 104 -12.10 18.40 6.69
CA PHE A 104 -13.17 19.01 5.89
C PHE A 104 -14.58 18.70 6.45
N ALA A 105 -14.76 17.56 7.12
CA ALA A 105 -16.03 17.19 7.75
C ALA A 105 -16.44 18.18 8.87
N VAL A 106 -15.49 18.67 9.66
CA VAL A 106 -15.72 19.69 10.71
C VAL A 106 -15.99 21.05 10.08
N ALA A 107 -15.34 21.34 8.95
CA ALA A 107 -15.57 22.58 8.23
C ALA A 107 -17.02 22.67 7.70
N PHE A 108 -17.59 21.58 7.17
CA PHE A 108 -19.01 21.54 6.75
C PHE A 108 -20.01 21.62 7.91
N GLU A 109 -19.62 21.15 9.09
CA GLU A 109 -20.43 21.27 10.32
C GLU A 109 -20.58 22.74 10.74
N TYR A 110 -19.51 23.52 10.61
CA TYR A 110 -19.53 24.96 10.94
C TYR A 110 -20.53 25.76 10.09
N VAL A 111 -20.76 25.34 8.84
CA VAL A 111 -21.71 26.00 7.93
C VAL A 111 -23.16 25.50 8.10
N GLY A 112 -23.42 24.62 9.05
CA GLY A 112 -24.76 24.08 9.31
C GLY A 112 -25.20 22.95 8.36
N LEU A 113 -24.31 22.42 7.52
CA LEU A 113 -24.57 21.26 6.66
C LEU A 113 -24.20 19.95 7.37
N GLY A 114 -24.90 19.64 8.47
CA GLY A 114 -24.63 18.45 9.29
C GLY A 114 -24.74 17.12 8.52
N TRP A 115 -25.59 17.05 7.47
CA TRP A 115 -25.70 15.85 6.63
C TRP A 115 -24.47 15.66 5.72
N ALA A 116 -23.86 16.74 5.24
CA ALA A 116 -22.70 16.68 4.36
C ALA A 116 -21.44 16.17 5.09
N LYS A 117 -21.32 16.48 6.39
CA LYS A 117 -20.26 15.95 7.28
C LYS A 117 -20.15 14.43 7.19
N HIS A 118 -21.27 13.71 7.26
CA HIS A 118 -21.27 12.25 7.24
C HIS A 118 -20.78 11.67 5.91
N ILE A 119 -21.23 12.25 4.79
CA ILE A 119 -20.82 11.83 3.44
C ILE A 119 -19.31 12.05 3.25
N VAL A 120 -18.81 13.22 3.65
CA VAL A 120 -17.39 13.58 3.54
C VAL A 120 -16.54 12.69 4.45
N ALA A 121 -16.98 12.41 5.67
CA ALA A 121 -16.28 11.53 6.60
C ALA A 121 -16.18 10.08 6.07
N ILE A 122 -17.29 9.52 5.56
CA ILE A 122 -17.30 8.18 4.96
C ILE A 122 -16.37 8.14 3.73
N GLY A 123 -16.43 9.17 2.87
CA GLY A 123 -15.56 9.30 1.71
C GLY A 123 -14.07 9.39 2.08
N ALA A 124 -13.75 10.09 3.17
CA ALA A 124 -12.39 10.19 3.69
C ALA A 124 -11.88 8.83 4.20
N ILE A 125 -12.67 8.10 4.98
CA ILE A 125 -12.30 6.77 5.50
C ILE A 125 -12.04 5.78 4.34
N LEU A 126 -12.94 5.71 3.37
CA LEU A 126 -12.78 4.84 2.20
C LEU A 126 -11.56 5.23 1.34
N GLY A 127 -11.28 6.53 1.25
CA GLY A 127 -10.11 7.05 0.55
C GLY A 127 -8.81 6.65 1.25
N ILE A 128 -8.72 6.87 2.56
CA ILE A 128 -7.56 6.50 3.37
C ILE A 128 -7.34 4.99 3.32
N LEU A 129 -8.40 4.18 3.46
CA LEU A 129 -8.30 2.72 3.37
C LEU A 129 -7.67 2.26 2.06
N THR A 130 -8.13 2.83 0.93
CA THR A 130 -7.60 2.51 -0.40
C THR A 130 -6.13 2.92 -0.54
N SER A 131 -5.77 4.10 -0.03
CA SER A 131 -4.39 4.59 -0.02
C SER A 131 -3.47 3.71 0.82
N THR A 132 -3.94 3.25 1.98
CA THR A 132 -3.18 2.35 2.86
C THR A 132 -2.96 0.99 2.22
N MET A 133 -3.97 0.42 1.54
CA MET A 133 -3.78 -0.83 0.79
C MET A 133 -2.73 -0.67 -0.32
N MET A 134 -2.75 0.43 -1.07
CA MET A 134 -1.71 0.71 -2.07
C MET A 134 -0.33 0.84 -1.43
N GLY A 135 -0.25 1.47 -0.24
CA GLY A 135 0.98 1.61 0.52
C GLY A 135 1.59 0.28 1.00
N ILE A 136 0.77 -0.75 1.21
CA ILE A 136 1.23 -2.11 1.53
C ILE A 136 1.64 -2.86 0.25
N TYR A 137 0.92 -2.62 -0.84
CA TYR A 137 1.10 -3.32 -2.11
C TYR A 137 2.38 -2.95 -2.88
N ALA A 138 2.64 -1.65 -3.02
CA ALA A 138 3.80 -1.13 -3.73
C ALA A 138 5.15 -1.70 -3.21
N PRO A 139 5.45 -1.69 -1.90
CA PRO A 139 6.69 -2.26 -1.39
C PRO A 139 6.75 -3.78 -1.52
N ALA A 140 5.61 -4.49 -1.43
CA ALA A 140 5.57 -5.94 -1.64
C ALA A 140 5.98 -6.32 -3.08
N ARG A 141 5.55 -5.53 -4.08
CA ARG A 141 5.98 -5.70 -5.48
C ARG A 141 7.47 -5.43 -5.68
N ILE A 142 7.96 -4.33 -5.11
CA ILE A 142 9.38 -4.00 -5.18
C ILE A 142 10.22 -5.12 -4.56
N LEU A 143 9.81 -5.62 -3.40
CA LEU A 143 10.49 -6.73 -2.72
C LEU A 143 10.48 -8.01 -3.56
N ALA A 144 9.35 -8.35 -4.21
CA ALA A 144 9.26 -9.48 -5.12
C ALA A 144 10.11 -9.32 -6.39
N GLY A 145 10.28 -8.10 -6.89
CA GLY A 145 11.24 -7.80 -7.95
C GLY A 145 12.68 -8.04 -7.48
N CYS A 146 13.02 -7.53 -6.29
CA CYS A 146 14.35 -7.72 -5.69
C CYS A 146 14.68 -9.20 -5.42
N THR A 147 13.73 -10.03 -5.00
CA THR A 147 13.97 -11.47 -4.83
C THR A 147 14.24 -12.17 -6.16
N ARG A 148 13.51 -11.80 -7.23
CA ARG A 148 13.72 -12.34 -8.59
C ARG A 148 15.09 -11.96 -9.16
N GLU A 149 15.59 -10.79 -8.80
CA GLU A 149 16.91 -10.31 -9.21
C GLU A 149 18.06 -10.80 -8.32
N GLY A 150 17.78 -11.57 -7.25
CA GLY A 150 18.80 -12.08 -6.34
C GLY A 150 19.44 -10.99 -5.45
N MET A 151 18.76 -9.85 -5.27
CA MET A 151 19.23 -8.69 -4.49
C MET A 151 19.19 -8.89 -2.97
N LEU A 152 18.44 -9.88 -2.50
CA LEU A 152 18.16 -10.09 -1.08
C LEU A 152 18.97 -11.26 -0.51
N PRO A 153 19.28 -11.24 0.79
CA PRO A 153 20.01 -12.32 1.45
C PRO A 153 19.36 -13.69 1.22
N PRO A 154 20.17 -14.78 1.14
CA PRO A 154 19.70 -16.12 0.77
C PRO A 154 18.58 -16.67 1.67
N PHE A 155 18.50 -16.21 2.93
CA PHE A 155 17.47 -16.67 3.87
C PHE A 155 16.05 -16.22 3.51
N MET A 156 15.90 -15.17 2.70
CA MET A 156 14.59 -14.65 2.26
C MET A 156 14.25 -15.02 0.80
N ALA A 157 15.23 -15.43 0.00
CA ALA A 157 15.10 -15.75 -1.43
C ALA A 157 15.08 -17.26 -1.72
N ARG A 158 14.22 -18.03 -1.03
CA ARG A 158 14.20 -19.51 -1.10
C ARG A 158 13.82 -20.09 -2.47
N ASN A 159 13.26 -19.28 -3.38
CA ASN A 159 12.91 -19.67 -4.75
C ASN A 159 13.69 -18.81 -5.77
N TYR A 160 14.97 -19.09 -5.93
CA TYR A 160 15.86 -18.45 -6.90
C TYR A 160 15.73 -19.12 -8.28
N VAL A 161 15.36 -18.34 -9.31
CA VAL A 161 15.49 -18.75 -10.72
C VAL A 161 16.63 -17.92 -11.31
N PRO A 162 17.73 -18.53 -11.79
CA PRO A 162 18.87 -17.78 -12.30
C PRO A 162 18.53 -17.10 -13.62
N GLY A 163 18.55 -15.76 -13.68
CA GLY A 163 18.31 -15.03 -14.93
C GLY A 163 18.28 -13.49 -14.87
N GLY A 164 18.92 -12.85 -13.89
CA GLY A 164 18.89 -11.39 -13.71
C GLY A 164 19.85 -10.60 -14.62
N TYR A 165 19.39 -9.47 -15.17
CA TYR A 165 20.19 -8.52 -15.94
C TYR A 165 21.27 -7.85 -15.06
N LYS A 166 22.52 -7.83 -15.53
CA LYS A 166 23.63 -7.12 -14.88
C LYS A 166 23.69 -5.68 -15.40
N VAL A 167 23.18 -4.73 -14.63
CA VAL A 167 23.43 -3.29 -14.88
C VAL A 167 24.61 -2.80 -14.03
N PRO A 168 25.53 -2.00 -14.60
CA PRO A 168 26.65 -1.44 -13.85
C PRO A 168 26.11 -0.46 -12.78
N PHE A 169 26.65 -0.53 -11.56
CA PHE A 169 26.27 0.25 -10.35
C PHE A 169 25.11 -0.26 -9.48
N TYR A 170 24.52 -1.41 -9.79
CA TYR A 170 23.66 -2.12 -8.84
C TYR A 170 24.54 -2.81 -7.76
N PRO A 171 24.30 -2.69 -6.44
CA PRO A 171 23.15 -2.11 -5.71
C PRO A 171 23.41 -0.73 -5.06
N PHE A 172 24.46 0.01 -5.43
CA PHE A 172 24.84 1.26 -4.75
C PHE A 172 23.82 2.39 -4.92
N ILE A 173 23.14 2.45 -6.07
CA ILE A 173 22.11 3.47 -6.36
C ILE A 173 20.90 3.33 -5.40
N PRO A 174 20.27 2.15 -5.24
CA PRO A 174 19.19 2.00 -4.26
C PRO A 174 19.65 2.21 -2.82
N CYS A 175 20.87 1.79 -2.44
CA CYS A 175 21.43 2.10 -1.12
C CYS A 175 21.61 3.61 -0.88
N GLY A 176 22.04 4.36 -1.90
CA GLY A 176 22.15 5.81 -1.85
C GLY A 176 20.79 6.50 -1.71
N SER A 177 19.76 6.04 -2.43
CA SER A 177 18.39 6.53 -2.30
C SER A 177 17.83 6.29 -0.88
N LEU A 178 18.07 5.10 -0.33
CA LEU A 178 17.66 4.73 1.02
C LEU A 178 18.36 5.59 2.08
N PHE A 179 19.64 5.90 1.87
CA PHE A 179 20.40 6.82 2.70
C PHE A 179 19.85 8.25 2.65
N VAL A 180 19.59 8.78 1.45
CA VAL A 180 19.02 10.13 1.28
C VAL A 180 17.61 10.23 1.86
N ASN A 181 16.78 9.20 1.70
CA ASN A 181 15.44 9.12 2.30
C ASN A 181 15.51 9.07 3.84
N THR A 182 16.44 8.28 4.39
CA THR A 182 16.69 8.20 5.84
C THR A 182 17.20 9.54 6.38
N PHE A 183 18.07 10.22 5.64
CA PHE A 183 18.57 11.55 6.00
C PHE A 183 17.45 12.61 5.98
N LEU A 184 16.55 12.56 4.99
CA LEU A 184 15.37 13.43 4.91
C LEU A 184 14.39 13.17 6.08
N LEU A 185 14.18 11.92 6.47
CA LEU A 185 13.40 11.57 7.66
C LEU A 185 14.09 12.06 8.95
N GLY A 186 15.42 12.11 8.97
CA GLY A 186 16.20 12.68 10.07
C GLY A 186 16.08 14.21 10.21
N GLN A 187 15.63 14.91 9.17
CA GLN A 187 15.35 16.36 9.21
C GLN A 187 13.92 16.68 9.69
N LEU A 188 13.09 15.67 9.96
CA LEU A 188 11.71 15.86 10.40
C LEU A 188 11.66 16.28 11.89
N ASP A 189 10.79 17.24 12.22
CA ASP A 189 10.67 17.79 13.58
C ASP A 189 10.44 16.68 14.64
N VAL A 190 11.12 16.78 15.79
CA VAL A 190 11.14 15.74 16.86
C VAL A 190 9.73 15.46 17.41
N ARG A 191 8.82 16.42 17.26
CA ARG A 191 7.40 16.27 17.58
C ARG A 191 6.67 15.26 16.69
N SER A 192 7.03 15.17 15.41
CA SER A 192 6.47 14.20 14.46
C SER A 192 6.98 12.79 14.75
N TYR A 193 8.26 12.67 15.11
CA TYR A 193 8.87 11.38 15.48
C TYR A 193 8.21 10.76 16.72
N LYS A 194 7.86 11.57 17.73
CA LYS A 194 7.16 11.09 18.93
C LYS A 194 5.76 10.53 18.64
N ARG A 195 5.00 11.18 17.75
CA ARG A 195 3.65 10.73 17.36
C ARG A 195 3.71 9.45 16.54
N PHE A 196 4.64 9.36 15.60
CA PHE A 196 4.90 8.15 14.82
C PHE A 196 5.34 6.99 15.72
N GLY A 197 6.26 7.23 16.66
CA GLY A 197 6.74 6.21 17.60
C GLY A 197 5.61 5.61 18.45
N TRP A 198 4.72 6.45 18.99
CA TRP A 198 3.58 5.97 19.79
C TRP A 198 2.59 5.14 18.98
N TRP A 199 2.29 5.58 17.75
CA TRP A 199 1.37 4.87 16.85
C TRP A 199 1.96 3.54 16.38
N THR A 200 3.24 3.51 15.99
CA THR A 200 3.91 2.28 15.55
C THR A 200 4.04 1.27 16.67
N LEU A 201 4.28 1.71 17.91
CA LEU A 201 4.32 0.81 19.07
C LEU A 201 2.94 0.19 19.35
N ALA A 202 1.86 0.98 19.24
CA ALA A 202 0.50 0.49 19.39
C ALA A 202 0.14 -0.55 18.33
N VAL A 203 0.47 -0.29 17.06
CA VAL A 203 0.24 -1.24 15.95
C VAL A 203 1.07 -2.51 16.14
N ALA A 204 2.34 -2.39 16.50
CA ALA A 204 3.22 -3.54 16.76
C ALA A 204 2.66 -4.41 17.90
N LEU A 205 2.13 -3.81 18.96
CA LEU A 205 1.55 -4.51 20.09
C LEU A 205 0.25 -5.24 19.70
N ILE A 206 -0.61 -4.61 18.90
CA ILE A 206 -1.82 -5.26 18.35
C ILE A 206 -1.42 -6.47 17.49
N TYR A 207 -0.45 -6.32 16.59
CA TYR A 207 0.01 -7.42 15.74
C TYR A 207 0.71 -8.53 16.51
N PHE A 208 1.47 -8.19 17.54
CA PHE A 208 2.14 -9.17 18.41
C PHE A 208 1.11 -9.99 19.20
N LEU A 209 0.11 -9.31 19.79
CA LEU A 209 -0.97 -9.99 20.51
C LEU A 209 -1.85 -10.82 19.57
N TYR A 210 -2.18 -10.28 18.40
CA TYR A 210 -2.90 -11.03 17.36
C TYR A 210 -2.09 -12.23 16.88
N GLY A 211 -0.79 -12.09 16.70
CA GLY A 211 0.11 -13.16 16.29
C GLY A 211 0.18 -14.29 17.32
N ILE A 212 0.25 -13.97 18.61
CA ILE A 212 0.20 -14.97 19.69
C ILE A 212 -1.18 -15.65 19.73
N PHE A 213 -2.26 -14.88 19.64
CA PHE A 213 -3.62 -15.44 19.65
C PHE A 213 -3.90 -16.33 18.43
N ALA A 214 -3.48 -15.91 17.24
CA ALA A 214 -3.61 -16.69 16.00
C ALA A 214 -2.68 -17.91 15.98
N ALA A 215 -1.54 -17.85 16.67
CA ALA A 215 -0.67 -19.02 16.87
C ALA A 215 -1.30 -20.05 17.80
N GLN A 216 -1.98 -19.62 18.86
CA GLN A 216 -2.69 -20.52 19.79
C GLN A 216 -3.93 -21.17 19.16
N ASN A 217 -4.58 -20.49 18.21
CA ASN A 217 -5.81 -20.99 17.59
C ASN A 217 -5.57 -21.98 16.43
N LYS A 218 -4.31 -22.42 16.21
CA LYS A 218 -3.93 -23.33 15.13
C LYS A 218 -3.78 -24.80 15.58
N ASP A 219 -3.86 -25.08 16.89
CA ASP A 219 -3.62 -26.42 17.43
C ASP A 219 -4.87 -27.32 17.48
N ASP A 220 -6.08 -26.80 17.16
CA ASP A 220 -7.33 -27.53 17.40
C ASP A 220 -7.97 -28.21 16.16
N HIS A 221 -7.48 -27.98 14.93
CA HIS A 221 -8.21 -28.39 13.71
C HIS A 221 -7.42 -29.11 12.60
N GLU A 222 -6.13 -29.43 12.77
CA GLU A 222 -5.33 -30.06 11.69
C GLU A 222 -4.65 -31.39 12.06
N THR A 223 -5.18 -32.12 13.05
CA THR A 223 -4.90 -33.57 13.17
C THR A 223 -6.10 -34.34 12.64
N LEU A 224 -6.18 -34.49 11.32
CA LEU A 224 -6.99 -35.57 10.74
C LEU A 224 -6.47 -36.89 11.30
N PRO A 225 -7.34 -37.80 11.80
CA PRO A 225 -6.87 -39.10 12.27
C PRO A 225 -6.17 -39.80 11.13
N VAL A 226 -4.90 -40.18 11.35
CA VAL A 226 -4.19 -41.08 10.45
C VAL A 226 -4.96 -42.39 10.50
N LEU A 227 -5.77 -42.64 9.46
CA LEU A 227 -6.38 -43.95 9.27
C LEU A 227 -5.23 -44.94 9.09
N THR A 228 -5.04 -45.82 10.05
CA THR A 228 -4.07 -46.91 9.91
C THR A 228 -4.73 -47.98 9.02
N ASP A 229 -3.97 -48.78 8.27
CA ASP A 229 -4.54 -49.80 7.36
C ASP A 229 -5.49 -50.80 8.06
N ALA A 230 -5.48 -50.86 9.39
CA ALA A 230 -6.40 -51.64 10.21
C ALA A 230 -7.82 -51.04 10.34
N ASP A 231 -7.98 -49.73 10.09
CA ASP A 231 -9.24 -48.99 10.22
C ASP A 231 -10.00 -48.88 8.89
N VAL A 232 -9.39 -49.33 7.79
CA VAL A 232 -9.96 -49.31 6.44
C VAL A 232 -10.84 -50.55 6.26
N ASP A 233 -12.16 -50.37 6.21
CA ASP A 233 -13.10 -51.45 5.87
C ASP A 233 -12.96 -51.84 4.38
N PRO A 234 -12.41 -53.04 4.08
CA PRO A 234 -12.16 -53.46 2.69
C PRO A 234 -13.45 -53.76 1.92
N SER A 235 -14.61 -53.77 2.57
CA SER A 235 -15.91 -53.95 1.91
C SER A 235 -16.52 -52.64 1.41
N HIS A 236 -15.90 -51.50 1.69
CA HIS A 236 -16.43 -50.18 1.32
C HIS A 236 -16.49 -50.03 -0.22
N PRO A 237 -17.65 -49.63 -0.79
CA PRO A 237 -17.89 -49.65 -2.24
C PRO A 237 -16.96 -48.75 -3.06
N SER A 238 -16.35 -47.74 -2.43
CA SER A 238 -15.35 -46.87 -3.09
C SER A 238 -13.98 -47.55 -3.29
N ILE A 239 -13.61 -48.56 -2.49
CA ILE A 239 -12.36 -49.32 -2.67
C ILE A 239 -12.50 -50.28 -3.86
N LYS A 240 -13.63 -51.00 -3.97
CA LYS A 240 -13.92 -51.86 -5.13
C LYS A 240 -13.97 -51.11 -6.45
N ALA A 241 -14.49 -49.87 -6.44
CA ALA A 241 -14.50 -49.01 -7.62
C ALA A 241 -13.09 -48.59 -8.09
N ILE A 242 -12.09 -48.61 -7.19
CA ILE A 242 -10.69 -48.31 -7.50
C ILE A 242 -9.99 -49.57 -8.03
N GLU A 243 -10.26 -50.76 -7.46
CA GLU A 243 -9.74 -52.04 -7.96
C GLU A 243 -10.28 -52.42 -9.34
N ASP A 244 -11.56 -52.18 -9.61
CA ASP A 244 -12.19 -52.45 -10.92
C ASP A 244 -11.84 -51.41 -11.99
N SER A 245 -11.08 -50.36 -11.63
CA SER A 245 -10.62 -49.34 -12.59
C SER A 245 -9.45 -49.89 -13.43
N PRO A 246 -9.51 -49.83 -14.78
CA PRO A 246 -8.49 -50.38 -15.68
C PRO A 246 -7.10 -49.71 -15.57
N ALA A 247 -6.94 -48.73 -14.68
CA ALA A 247 -5.66 -48.10 -14.35
C ALA A 247 -4.82 -48.89 -13.33
N ALA A 248 -5.36 -49.95 -12.71
CA ALA A 248 -4.69 -50.72 -11.64
C ALA A 248 -3.90 -51.97 -12.13
N ALA A 249 -3.52 -52.05 -13.41
CA ALA A 249 -2.61 -53.09 -13.89
C ALA A 249 -1.15 -52.78 -13.45
N PRO A 250 -0.35 -53.78 -13.06
CA PRO A 250 0.84 -53.60 -12.23
C PRO A 250 1.96 -52.87 -12.97
N ALA A 251 2.41 -51.75 -12.40
CA ALA A 251 3.62 -51.02 -12.78
C ALA A 251 4.91 -51.78 -12.33
N ALA A 252 5.00 -53.08 -12.64
CA ALA A 252 6.09 -53.97 -12.22
C ALA A 252 7.04 -54.37 -13.37
N ALA A 253 7.16 -53.56 -14.44
CA ALA A 253 7.98 -53.92 -15.61
C ALA A 253 8.86 -52.80 -16.20
N ASP A 254 9.16 -51.72 -15.48
CA ASP A 254 9.96 -50.62 -16.04
C ASP A 254 11.06 -50.10 -15.09
N GLU A 255 11.65 -51.01 -14.31
CA GLU A 255 12.81 -50.71 -13.45
C GLU A 255 14.15 -50.80 -14.22
N ASP A 256 14.16 -51.43 -15.40
CA ASP A 256 15.36 -51.65 -16.23
C ASP A 256 15.77 -50.42 -17.07
N ARG A 257 14.84 -49.47 -17.34
CA ARG A 257 15.14 -48.26 -18.13
C ARG A 257 15.73 -47.09 -17.36
N ARG A 258 15.81 -47.17 -16.02
CA ARG A 258 16.41 -46.08 -15.21
C ARG A 258 17.94 -46.11 -15.17
N GLY A 259 18.58 -47.18 -15.67
CA GLY A 259 20.04 -47.28 -15.78
C GLY A 259 20.66 -46.57 -16.98
N GLU A 260 19.94 -46.41 -18.10
CA GLU A 260 20.52 -45.86 -19.34
C GLU A 260 20.40 -44.33 -19.49
N VAL A 261 19.51 -43.68 -18.74
CA VAL A 261 19.25 -42.24 -18.94
C VAL A 261 20.23 -41.32 -18.19
N TYR A 262 21.00 -41.85 -17.22
CA TYR A 262 21.96 -41.04 -16.44
C TYR A 262 23.39 -40.99 -17.01
N MET A 263 23.69 -41.71 -18.10
CA MET A 263 25.04 -41.75 -18.69
C MET A 263 25.19 -40.98 -20.02
N VAL A 264 24.16 -40.25 -20.47
CA VAL A 264 24.21 -39.47 -21.73
C VAL A 264 23.92 -37.99 -21.47
N LYS A 265 24.74 -37.34 -20.64
CA LYS A 265 25.00 -35.87 -20.67
C LYS A 265 26.01 -35.48 -19.59
N MET A 266 27.22 -36.00 -19.71
CA MET A 266 28.42 -35.42 -19.12
C MET A 266 29.53 -35.59 -20.15
N ASP A 267 29.53 -34.70 -21.15
CA ASP A 267 30.68 -34.23 -21.95
C ASP A 267 30.26 -32.93 -22.66
#